data_AF-R9AMJ0-F1
#
_entry.id   AF-R9AMJ0-F1
#
_cell.length_a   1.000
_cell.length_b   1.000
_cell.length_c   1.000
_cell.angle_alpha   90.00
_cell.angle_beta   90.00
_cell.angle_gamma   90.00
#
_symmetry.space_group_name_H-M   'P 1'
#
loop_
_entity.id
_entity.type
_entity.pdbx_description
1 polymer ?
#
loop_
_entity_poly.entity_id
_entity_poly.type
_entity_poly.pdbx_seq_one_letter_code
_entity_poly.pdbx_strand_id
1 'polypeptide(L)'
;MISTRCLRKSATGSDKWGLSLEHFLLKSKSISLYRKAIRGTRGIPYQQARSETLQWLRSDFQRNAMESDVERIKHRLECMQREIKNNLPNYDWSMCPEGGFPRFWR
;
A
#
# COMPACT_ATOMS: atom_id res chain seq x y z
N MET A 1 -20.58 2.76 -37.89
CA MET A 1 -19.65 1.83 -37.21
C MET A 1 -18.37 2.59 -36.87
N ILE A 2 -18.01 2.56 -35.58
CA ILE A 2 -16.69 2.81 -34.97
C ILE A 2 -15.96 4.12 -35.34
N SER A 3 -16.00 5.09 -34.42
CA SER A 3 -14.77 5.86 -34.10
C SER A 3 -14.90 6.40 -32.68
N THR A 4 -14.82 5.52 -31.71
CA THR A 4 -14.57 5.92 -30.34
C THR A 4 -13.08 6.03 -30.12
N ARG A 5 -12.66 7.28 -29.89
CA ARG A 5 -11.68 7.65 -28.88
C ARG A 5 -10.21 7.57 -29.34
N CYS A 6 -9.73 8.72 -29.83
CA CYS A 6 -8.35 9.16 -29.59
C CYS A 6 -8.11 9.18 -28.07
N LEU A 7 -7.65 8.06 -27.50
CA LEU A 7 -7.10 8.02 -26.16
C LEU A 7 -5.74 8.71 -26.19
N ARG A 8 -5.79 9.99 -25.81
CA ARG A 8 -4.66 10.85 -25.47
C ARG A 8 -3.75 10.10 -24.47
N LYS A 9 -2.63 9.58 -24.94
CA LYS A 9 -1.52 9.16 -24.07
C LYS A 9 -0.93 10.43 -23.48
N SER A 10 -1.28 10.77 -22.24
CA SER A 10 -0.52 11.76 -21.48
C SER A 10 0.82 11.14 -21.14
N ALA A 11 1.83 11.44 -21.94
CA ALA A 11 3.23 11.25 -21.56
C ALA A 11 3.48 12.14 -20.33
N THR A 12 3.67 11.53 -19.16
CA THR A 12 4.19 12.25 -18.00
C THR A 12 5.69 12.35 -18.17
N GLY A 13 6.12 13.55 -18.56
CA GLY A 13 7.51 13.93 -18.67
C GLY A 13 8.22 13.82 -17.31
N SER A 14 9.49 13.45 -17.39
CA SER A 14 10.41 13.36 -16.25
C SER A 14 10.68 14.76 -15.68
N ASP A 15 9.89 15.18 -14.69
CA ASP A 15 10.18 16.38 -13.91
C ASP A 15 11.24 16.06 -12.86
N LYS A 16 12.48 16.17 -13.31
CA LYS A 16 13.75 15.88 -12.63
C LYS A 16 13.96 16.54 -11.26
N TRP A 17 13.07 17.44 -10.82
CA TRP A 17 13.16 18.16 -9.54
C TRP A 17 11.80 18.54 -8.92
N GLY A 18 10.71 17.90 -9.34
CA GLY A 18 9.35 18.25 -8.88
C GLY A 18 8.63 17.03 -8.30
N LEU A 19 8.14 17.14 -7.06
CA LEU A 19 7.21 16.16 -6.51
C LEU A 19 5.91 16.22 -7.32
N SER A 20 5.75 15.29 -8.27
CA SER A 20 4.49 15.06 -8.98
C SER A 20 3.36 14.69 -8.03
N LEU A 21 2.12 15.09 -8.39
CA LEU A 21 0.89 14.65 -7.73
C LEU A 21 0.87 13.14 -7.49
N GLU A 22 1.44 12.37 -8.41
CA GLU A 22 1.51 10.92 -8.33
C GLU A 22 2.29 10.43 -7.09
N HIS A 23 3.38 11.11 -6.71
CA HIS A 23 4.11 10.78 -5.47
C HIS A 23 3.24 10.97 -4.23
N PHE A 24 2.42 12.03 -4.20
CA PHE A 24 1.51 12.27 -3.08
C PHE A 24 0.43 11.19 -2.99
N LEU A 25 -0.11 10.76 -4.14
CA LEU A 25 -1.08 9.67 -4.20
C LEU A 25 -0.46 8.35 -3.77
N LEU A 26 0.75 8.04 -4.22
CA LEU A 26 1.48 6.82 -3.83
C LEU A 26 1.84 6.82 -2.34
N LYS A 27 2.24 7.97 -1.78
CA LYS A 27 2.48 8.14 -0.34
C LYS A 27 1.22 7.93 0.48
N SER A 28 0.07 8.44 0.03
CA SER A 28 -1.22 8.20 0.68
C SER A 28 -1.59 6.70 0.66
N LYS A 29 -1.37 6.03 -0.48
CA LYS A 29 -1.57 4.58 -0.62
C LYS A 29 -0.65 3.76 0.28
N SER A 30 0.63 4.13 0.38
CA SER A 30 1.61 3.41 1.22
C SER A 30 1.27 3.52 2.71
N ILE A 31 0.91 4.71 3.20
CA ILE A 31 0.47 4.92 4.59
C ILE A 31 -0.81 4.14 4.88
N SER A 32 -1.76 4.15 3.94
CA SER A 32 -3.02 3.40 4.07
C SER A 32 -2.76 1.89 4.14
N LEU A 33 -1.87 1.36 3.31
CA LEU A 33 -1.45 -0.04 3.33
C LEU A 33 -0.79 -0.40 4.67
N TYR A 34 0.14 0.41 5.15
CA TYR A 34 0.82 0.21 6.43
C TYR A 34 -0.17 0.14 7.60
N ARG A 35 -1.12 1.09 7.66
CA ARG A 35 -2.16 1.11 8.69
C ARG A 35 -3.04 -0.14 8.62
N LYS A 36 -3.43 -0.59 7.43
CA LYS A 36 -4.19 -1.83 7.24
C LYS A 36 -3.40 -3.04 7.74
N ALA A 37 -2.13 -3.17 7.37
CA ALA A 37 -1.26 -4.27 7.77
C ALA A 37 -1.10 -4.34 9.30
N ILE A 38 -0.83 -3.22 9.98
CA ILE A 38 -0.76 -3.17 11.45
C ILE A 38 -2.07 -3.68 12.07
N ARG A 39 -3.22 -3.27 11.54
CA ARG A 39 -4.52 -3.71 12.07
C ARG A 39 -4.72 -5.21 11.88
N GLY A 40 -4.31 -5.75 10.74
CA GLY A 40 -4.33 -7.20 10.47
C GLY A 40 -3.50 -8.01 11.47
N THR A 41 -2.37 -7.47 11.95
CA THR A 41 -1.54 -8.18 12.95
C THR A 41 -2.23 -8.35 14.31
N ARG A 42 -3.32 -7.63 14.60
CA ARG A 42 -4.04 -7.77 15.88
C ARG A 42 -4.75 -9.11 16.02
N GLY A 43 -5.04 -9.80 14.91
CA GLY A 43 -5.65 -11.13 14.91
C GLY A 43 -4.67 -12.28 15.22
N ILE A 44 -3.39 -11.99 15.44
CA ILE A 44 -2.38 -13.00 15.78
C ILE A 44 -2.45 -13.28 17.30
N PRO A 45 -2.70 -14.52 17.73
CA PRO A 45 -2.88 -14.84 19.16
C PRO A 45 -1.57 -14.79 19.96
N TYR A 46 -0.45 -15.15 19.35
CA TYR A 46 0.86 -15.19 20.01
C TYR A 46 1.55 -13.82 19.99
N GLN A 47 1.89 -13.31 21.17
CA GLN A 47 2.51 -11.98 21.33
C GLN A 47 3.88 -11.86 20.65
N GLN A 48 4.71 -12.90 20.77
CA GLN A 48 6.03 -12.94 20.15
C GLN A 48 5.93 -12.87 18.62
N ALA A 49 5.14 -13.75 18.01
CA ALA A 49 4.91 -13.75 16.55
C ALA A 49 4.34 -12.41 16.05
N ARG A 50 3.46 -11.77 16.84
CA ARG A 50 2.95 -10.43 16.52
C ARG A 50 4.05 -9.37 16.54
N SER A 51 4.95 -9.40 17.54
CA SER A 51 6.05 -8.45 17.64
C SER A 51 7.05 -8.59 16.48
N GLU A 52 7.38 -9.83 16.10
CA GLU A 52 8.23 -10.15 14.97
C GLU A 52 7.60 -9.69 13.65
N THR A 53 6.30 -9.94 13.47
CA THR A 53 5.54 -9.49 12.29
C THR A 53 5.52 -7.96 12.18
N LEU A 54 5.30 -7.25 13.29
CA LEU A 54 5.32 -5.79 13.31
C LEU A 54 6.71 -5.23 12.99
N GLN A 55 7.76 -5.87 13.50
CA GLN A 55 9.14 -5.50 13.22
C GLN A 55 9.50 -5.74 11.74
N TRP A 56 9.09 -6.88 11.17
CA TRP A 56 9.23 -7.18 9.75
C TRP A 56 8.56 -6.09 8.90
N LEU A 57 7.29 -5.79 9.18
CA LEU A 57 6.53 -4.77 8.46
C LEU A 57 7.22 -3.40 8.55
N ARG A 58 7.62 -2.97 9.75
CA ARG A 58 8.30 -1.68 9.96
C ARG A 58 9.62 -1.61 9.18
N SER A 59 10.41 -2.67 9.21
CA SER A 59 11.69 -2.75 8.50
C SER A 59 11.49 -2.63 7.00
N ASP A 60 10.43 -3.25 6.46
CA ASP A 60 10.18 -3.24 5.03
C ASP A 60 9.73 -1.87 4.50
N PHE A 61 8.87 -1.17 5.24
CA PHE A 61 8.52 0.22 4.92
C PHE A 61 9.72 1.17 5.07
N GLN A 62 10.60 0.93 6.05
CA GLN A 62 11.80 1.76 6.24
C GLN A 62 12.82 1.58 5.10
N ARG A 63 13.00 0.35 4.60
CA ARG A 63 13.89 0.07 3.44
C ARG A 63 13.47 0.84 2.19
N ASN A 64 12.16 1.02 1.98
CA ASN A 64 11.61 1.68 0.80
C ASN A 64 11.37 3.19 0.97
N ALA A 65 11.72 3.77 2.13
CA ALA A 65 11.40 5.16 2.46
C ALA A 65 12.15 6.20 1.61
N MET A 66 13.32 5.85 1.08
CA MET A 66 14.19 6.73 0.29
C MET A 66 13.98 6.59 -1.23
N GLU A 67 13.04 5.75 -1.67
CA GLU A 67 12.79 5.56 -3.10
C GLU A 67 12.08 6.79 -3.68
N SER A 68 12.66 7.36 -4.74
CA SER A 68 12.14 8.53 -5.43
C SER A 68 11.52 8.21 -6.78
N ASP A 69 11.72 7.01 -7.33
CA ASP A 69 11.17 6.62 -8.63
C ASP A 69 9.72 6.11 -8.49
N VAL A 70 8.80 6.75 -9.22
CA VAL A 70 7.36 6.44 -9.25
C VAL A 70 7.11 4.97 -9.57
N GLU A 71 7.74 4.43 -10.61
CA GLU A 71 7.47 3.07 -11.08
C GLU A 71 7.99 2.04 -10.08
N ARG A 72 9.14 2.32 -9.46
CA ARG A 72 9.68 1.48 -8.39
C ARG A 72 8.78 1.52 -7.16
N ILE A 73 8.26 2.68 -6.76
CA ILE A 73 7.31 2.80 -5.65
C ILE A 73 6.04 1.98 -5.92
N LYS A 74 5.49 2.05 -7.14
CA LYS A 74 4.32 1.23 -7.54
C LYS A 74 4.61 -0.25 -7.42
N HIS A 75 5.69 -0.70 -8.05
CA HIS A 75 6.09 -2.10 -8.02
C HIS A 75 6.32 -2.61 -6.59
N ARG A 76 7.00 -1.81 -5.76
CA ARG A 76 7.20 -2.13 -4.33
C ARG A 76 5.87 -2.25 -3.59
N LEU A 77 4.93 -1.33 -3.80
CA LEU A 77 3.61 -1.40 -3.18
C LEU A 77 2.84 -2.67 -3.56
N GLU A 78 2.91 -3.10 -4.82
CA GLU A 78 2.27 -4.33 -5.30
C GLU A 78 2.93 -5.57 -4.70
N CYS A 79 4.27 -5.62 -4.65
CA CYS A 79 5.00 -6.70 -3.99
C CYS A 79 4.66 -6.78 -2.50
N MET A 80 4.67 -5.64 -1.79
CA MET A 80 4.30 -5.59 -0.38
C MET A 80 2.86 -6.07 -0.14
N GLN A 81 1.90 -5.65 -0.96
CA GLN A 81 0.53 -6.15 -0.87
C GLN A 81 0.45 -7.66 -1.00
N ARG A 82 1.22 -8.24 -1.93
CA ARG A 82 1.30 -9.69 -2.13
C ARG A 82 1.94 -10.39 -0.95
N GLU A 83 3.04 -9.87 -0.43
CA GLU A 83 3.74 -10.42 0.74
C GLU A 83 2.87 -10.39 1.98
N ILE A 84 2.19 -9.27 2.24
CA ILE A 84 1.23 -9.12 3.34
C ILE A 84 0.12 -10.17 3.20
N LYS A 85 -0.44 -10.33 2.00
CA LYS A 85 -1.50 -11.32 1.73
C LYS A 85 -1.02 -12.76 1.97
N ASN A 86 0.22 -13.07 1.58
CA ASN A 86 0.77 -14.42 1.71
C ASN A 86 1.15 -14.76 3.16
N ASN A 87 1.75 -13.81 3.88
CA ASN A 87 2.28 -14.05 5.23
C ASN A 87 1.22 -13.88 6.33
N LEU A 88 0.12 -13.18 6.05
CA LEU A 88 -0.96 -12.98 7.01
C LEU A 88 -2.22 -13.69 6.53
N PRO A 89 -2.43 -14.97 6.88
CA PRO A 89 -3.59 -15.74 6.42
C PRO A 89 -4.92 -15.17 6.94
N ASN A 90 -4.90 -14.43 8.06
CA ASN A 90 -6.05 -13.72 8.62
C ASN A 90 -6.16 -12.26 8.12
N TYR A 91 -5.28 -11.82 7.21
CA TYR A 91 -5.37 -10.52 6.55
C TYR A 91 -6.41 -10.60 5.43
N ASP A 92 -7.67 -10.65 5.84
CA ASP A 92 -8.75 -10.53 4.90
C ASP A 92 -8.94 -9.04 4.55
N TRP A 93 -8.83 -8.71 3.27
CA TRP A 93 -9.22 -7.41 2.73
C TRP A 93 -10.73 -7.15 2.92
N SER A 94 -11.51 -8.19 3.20
CA SER A 94 -12.92 -8.20 3.58
C SER A 94 -13.17 -8.04 5.10
N MET A 95 -12.14 -7.88 5.93
CA MET A 95 -12.32 -7.32 7.29
C MET A 95 -12.61 -5.81 7.29
N CYS A 96 -13.00 -5.25 6.15
CA CYS A 96 -14.00 -4.19 6.12
C CYS A 96 -15.36 -4.86 6.35
N PRO A 97 -16.01 -4.70 7.51
CA PRO A 97 -17.41 -5.13 7.64
C PRO A 97 -18.21 -4.58 6.45
N GLU A 98 -19.22 -5.29 5.96
CA GLU A 98 -20.09 -4.85 4.84
C GLU A 98 -20.66 -3.41 5.03
N GLY A 99 -20.62 -2.86 6.25
CA GLY A 99 -20.96 -1.47 6.59
C GLY A 99 -19.79 -0.47 6.72
N GLY A 100 -18.58 -0.82 6.29
CA GLY A 100 -17.36 -0.01 6.49
C GLY A 100 -16.78 -0.12 7.91
N PHE A 101 -15.53 0.36 8.09
CA PHE A 101 -14.94 0.44 9.42
C PHE A 101 -15.77 1.39 10.31
N PRO A 102 -16.03 1.04 11.59
CA PRO A 102 -16.77 1.89 12.50
C PRO A 102 -16.24 3.33 12.53
N ARG A 103 -17.09 4.33 12.81
CA ARG A 103 -16.68 5.75 12.80
C ARG A 103 -15.47 6.08 13.68
N PHE A 104 -15.21 5.30 14.73
CA PHE A 104 -14.04 5.43 15.61
C PHE A 104 -12.74 4.85 15.03
N TRP A 105 -12.81 4.20 13.86
CA TRP A 105 -11.67 3.64 13.09
C TRP A 105 -11.33 4.46 11.82
N ARG A 106 -11.96 5.62 11.62
CA ARG A 106 -11.60 6.60 10.58
C ARG A 106 -10.34 7.37 10.97
#